data_AF-A0A7C2PIE4-F1
#
_entry.id   AF-A0A7C2PIE4-F1
#
_cell.length_a   1.000
_cell.length_b   1.000
_cell.length_c   1.000
_cell.angle_alpha   90.00
_cell.angle_beta   90.00
_cell.angle_gamma   90.00
#
_symmetry.space_group_name_H-M   'P 1'
#
loop_
_entity.id
_entity.type
_entity.pdbx_description
1 polymer ?
#
loop_
_entity_poly.entity_id
_entity_poly.type
_entity_poly.pdbx_seq_one_letter_code
_entity_poly.pdbx_strand_id
1 'polypeptide(L)'
;MMTLKTTDQLKRSSIYSLTQNDLSQVLMEAGFEKYRSQQIFQFLYQKRLNQFSDMKNLPESLRTYLAEHFVISSLGNLDHQISQDKNTHKYLFGLSDGLRIESVVIKEGSRNTLCLSSQVGCSLNCRFCATGQMEIKRNLKPGEILDQFLYLKDKHGSIHNIVFMGMGEPLLNYNNVINSIRILNSKDGLDVGIKRITVSTAGIAKGIRRLAAESMNIQLAVSLNAPDQELRAEIMPFAQKITLQEVIGACHFYQEKTGRRFTFEYVLIKGVNMRKGDAKKIVKLSKELHFNLNLIP
;
A
#
# COMPACT_ATOMS: atom_id res chain seq x y z
N MET A 1 27.27 -5.82 6.06
CA MET A 1 27.13 -7.26 6.37
C MET A 1 25.85 -7.45 7.16
N MET A 2 24.80 -8.01 6.56
CA MET A 2 23.59 -8.39 7.28
C MET A 2 23.79 -9.78 7.85
N THR A 3 23.76 -9.89 9.18
CA THR A 3 23.81 -11.16 9.91
C THR A 3 22.55 -11.95 9.57
N LEU A 4 22.72 -13.17 9.05
CA LEU A 4 21.63 -14.11 8.80
C LEU A 4 20.93 -14.40 10.13
N LYS A 5 19.66 -14.00 10.24
CA LYS A 5 18.82 -14.20 11.42
C LYS A 5 18.54 -15.69 11.62
N THR A 6 18.64 -16.18 12.84
CA THR A 6 18.39 -17.59 13.22
C THR A 6 16.94 -18.01 12.99
N THR A 7 16.71 -19.32 12.82
CA THR A 7 15.41 -19.93 12.48
C THR A 7 14.26 -19.59 13.45
N ASP A 8 14.58 -19.19 14.69
CA ASP A 8 13.62 -18.79 15.72
C ASP A 8 13.16 -17.32 15.61
N GLN A 9 13.94 -16.47 14.92
CA GLN A 9 13.52 -15.10 14.58
C GLN A 9 12.44 -15.07 13.48
N LEU A 10 12.26 -16.17 12.74
CA LEU A 10 11.30 -16.27 11.63
C LEU A 10 9.85 -16.47 12.09
N LYS A 11 9.60 -16.84 13.36
CA LYS A 11 8.24 -17.01 13.91
C LYS A 11 7.66 -15.76 14.56
N ARG A 12 8.48 -14.75 14.84
CA ARG A 12 8.06 -13.52 15.53
C ARG A 12 7.44 -12.53 14.55
N SER A 13 6.31 -11.94 14.92
CA SER A 13 5.68 -10.89 14.12
C SER A 13 6.50 -9.59 14.15
N SER A 14 6.50 -8.85 13.05
CA SER A 14 7.01 -7.48 13.06
C SER A 14 6.13 -6.60 13.95
N ILE A 15 6.76 -5.87 14.88
CA ILE A 15 6.08 -4.91 15.77
C ILE A 15 5.37 -3.80 14.96
N TYR A 16 5.83 -3.49 13.75
CA TYR A 16 5.18 -2.55 12.85
C TYR A 16 3.79 -3.02 12.41
N SER A 17 3.42 -4.28 12.63
CA SER A 17 2.08 -4.77 12.30
C SER A 17 1.01 -4.33 13.31
N LEU A 18 1.42 -3.83 14.48
CA LEU A 18 0.50 -3.41 15.55
C LEU A 18 0.19 -1.93 15.42
N THR A 19 -1.08 -1.55 15.59
CA THR A 19 -1.40 -0.15 15.86
C THR A 19 -0.97 0.21 17.29
N GLN A 20 -0.94 1.49 17.64
CA GLN A 20 -0.56 1.91 19.00
C GLN A 20 -1.53 1.35 20.05
N ASN A 21 -2.81 1.23 19.68
CA ASN A 21 -3.83 0.64 20.54
C ASN A 21 -3.63 -0.86 20.71
N ASP A 22 -3.31 -1.58 19.63
CA ASP A 22 -3.02 -3.02 19.71
C ASP A 22 -1.77 -3.27 20.56
N LEU A 23 -0.69 -2.50 20.34
CA LEU A 23 0.52 -2.60 21.15
C LEU A 23 0.22 -2.27 22.62
N SER A 24 -0.61 -1.26 22.89
CA SER A 24 -1.08 -0.93 24.23
C SER A 24 -1.78 -2.12 24.90
N GLN A 25 -2.63 -2.87 24.19
CA GLN A 25 -3.33 -4.02 24.74
C GLN A 25 -2.36 -5.16 25.06
N VAL A 26 -1.48 -5.49 24.11
CA VAL A 26 -0.43 -6.50 24.29
C VAL A 26 0.46 -6.20 25.50
N LEU A 27 0.84 -4.93 25.70
CA LEU A 27 1.66 -4.54 26.84
C LEU A 27 0.91 -4.71 28.17
N MET A 28 -0.36 -4.35 28.23
CA MET A 28 -1.17 -4.51 29.45
C MET A 28 -1.38 -5.98 29.80
N GLU A 29 -1.65 -6.84 28.81
CA GLU A 29 -1.78 -8.30 28.99
C GLU A 29 -0.48 -8.93 29.52
N ALA A 30 0.66 -8.38 29.11
CA ALA A 30 1.99 -8.79 29.59
C ALA A 30 2.43 -8.11 30.90
N GLY A 31 1.55 -7.32 31.54
CA GLY A 31 1.82 -6.68 32.83
C GLY A 31 2.61 -5.36 32.75
N PHE A 32 2.78 -4.78 31.57
CA PHE A 32 3.46 -3.48 31.38
C PHE A 32 2.46 -2.32 31.29
N GLU A 33 2.93 -1.11 31.59
CA GLU A 33 2.05 0.06 31.63
C GLU A 33 1.62 0.51 30.23
N LYS A 34 0.34 0.85 30.11
CA LYS A 34 -0.31 1.30 28.87
C LYS A 34 0.46 2.36 28.09
N TYR A 35 0.99 3.37 28.79
CA TYR A 35 1.65 4.53 28.17
C TYR A 35 2.98 4.18 27.48
N ARG A 36 3.57 3.01 27.77
CA ARG A 36 4.81 2.55 27.13
C ARG A 36 4.64 2.34 25.62
N SER A 37 3.43 2.06 25.15
CA SER A 37 3.14 1.93 23.71
C SER A 37 3.50 3.21 22.94
N GLN A 38 3.20 4.39 23.50
CA GLN A 38 3.53 5.67 22.87
C GLN A 38 5.04 5.89 22.80
N GLN A 39 5.77 5.56 23.87
CA GLN A 39 7.23 5.66 23.89
C GLN A 39 7.86 4.74 22.83
N ILE A 40 7.38 3.49 22.74
CA ILE A 40 7.84 2.53 21.73
C ILE A 40 7.54 3.04 20.32
N PHE A 41 6.35 3.57 20.07
CA PHE A 41 5.98 4.19 18.77
C PHE A 41 6.92 5.33 18.39
N GLN A 42 7.21 6.25 19.31
CA GLN A 42 8.17 7.32 19.08
C GLN A 42 9.58 6.78 18.78
N PHE A 43 10.04 5.75 19.49
CA PHE A 43 11.33 5.12 19.21
C PHE A 43 11.39 4.48 17.81
N LEU A 44 10.31 3.81 17.41
CA LEU A 44 10.20 3.11 16.13
C LEU A 44 10.08 4.07 14.94
N TYR A 45 9.17 5.03 15.00
CA TYR A 45 8.77 5.83 13.85
C TYR A 45 9.42 7.22 13.78
N GLN A 46 9.67 7.86 14.92
CA GLN A 46 10.27 9.20 14.96
C GLN A 46 11.79 9.12 15.10
N LYS A 47 12.28 8.32 16.07
CA LYS A 47 13.72 8.16 16.33
C LYS A 47 14.38 7.07 15.47
N ARG A 48 13.58 6.25 14.77
CA ARG A 48 14.02 5.21 13.84
C ARG A 48 15.03 4.23 14.46
N LEU A 49 14.80 3.82 15.70
CA LEU A 49 15.63 2.80 16.36
C LEU A 49 15.37 1.42 15.76
N ASN A 50 16.45 0.69 15.51
CA ASN A 50 16.41 -0.62 14.84
C ASN A 50 16.67 -1.80 15.78
N GLN A 51 16.88 -1.54 17.08
CA GLN A 51 17.01 -2.56 18.12
C GLN A 51 16.23 -2.13 19.38
N PHE A 52 15.59 -3.11 20.06
CA PHE A 52 14.88 -2.84 21.31
C PHE A 52 15.82 -2.45 22.46
N SER A 53 17.05 -2.95 22.45
CA SER A 53 18.12 -2.60 23.40
C SER A 53 18.41 -1.09 23.44
N ASP A 54 18.30 -0.41 22.29
CA ASP A 54 18.59 1.02 22.15
C ASP A 54 17.50 1.92 22.78
N MET A 55 16.34 1.35 23.17
CA MET A 55 15.25 2.08 23.81
C MET A 55 15.52 2.30 25.31
N LYS A 56 16.62 3.00 25.64
CA LYS A 56 17.19 3.11 27.00
C LYS A 56 16.24 3.65 28.09
N ASN A 57 15.15 4.31 27.71
CA ASN A 57 14.14 4.82 28.66
C ASN A 57 13.09 3.76 29.05
N LEU A 58 13.14 2.58 28.44
CA LEU A 58 12.30 1.44 28.78
C LEU A 58 13.03 0.55 29.81
N PRO A 59 12.30 -0.02 30.79
CA PRO A 59 12.86 -1.03 31.69
C PRO A 59 13.51 -2.19 30.93
N GLU A 60 14.53 -2.79 31.51
CA GLU A 60 15.20 -3.96 30.92
C GLU A 60 14.23 -5.11 30.65
N SER A 61 13.35 -5.41 31.60
CA SER A 61 12.30 -6.43 31.45
C SER A 61 11.42 -6.20 30.21
N LEU A 62 11.05 -4.95 29.93
CA LEU A 62 10.25 -4.61 28.76
C LEU A 62 11.05 -4.75 27.46
N ARG A 63 12.32 -4.32 27.43
CA ARG A 63 13.17 -4.49 26.24
C ARG A 63 13.39 -5.97 25.92
N THR A 64 13.60 -6.80 26.94
CA THR A 64 13.71 -8.25 26.81
C THR A 64 12.40 -8.85 26.29
N TYR A 65 11.26 -8.52 26.90
CA TYR A 65 9.95 -8.98 26.42
C TYR A 65 9.71 -8.65 24.94
N LEU A 66 9.98 -7.40 24.52
CA LEU A 66 9.85 -6.99 23.12
C LEU A 66 10.78 -7.80 22.20
N ALA A 67 12.03 -8.02 22.64
CA ALA A 67 13.02 -8.79 21.88
C ALA A 67 12.71 -10.30 21.83
N GLU A 68 11.91 -10.84 22.75
CA GLU A 68 11.47 -12.23 22.77
C GLU A 68 10.21 -12.46 21.93
N HIS A 69 9.35 -11.46 21.77
CA HIS A 69 8.04 -11.62 21.13
C HIS A 69 7.97 -10.99 19.73
N PHE A 70 8.80 -10.01 19.45
CA PHE A 70 8.75 -9.24 18.22
C PHE A 70 10.08 -9.19 17.49
N VAL A 71 9.99 -8.80 16.22
CA VAL A 71 11.10 -8.23 15.45
C VAL A 71 10.71 -6.82 15.03
N ILE A 72 11.69 -5.93 14.81
CA ILE A 72 11.38 -4.58 14.32
C ILE A 72 11.00 -4.66 12.84
N SER A 73 11.93 -5.10 12.00
CA SER A 73 11.70 -5.28 10.56
C SER A 73 11.81 -6.75 10.14
N SER A 74 10.94 -7.12 9.20
CA SER A 74 10.85 -8.46 8.60
C SER A 74 11.21 -8.46 7.11
N LEU A 75 11.61 -7.31 6.57
CA LEU A 75 11.89 -7.09 5.16
C LEU A 75 13.40 -7.07 4.89
N GLY A 76 13.86 -7.89 3.94
CA GLY A 76 15.24 -7.91 3.47
C GLY A 76 15.35 -7.38 2.04
N ASN A 77 16.27 -6.47 1.75
CA ASN A 77 16.53 -6.04 0.37
C ASN A 77 17.36 -7.10 -0.37
N LEU A 78 16.81 -7.65 -1.45
CA LEU A 78 17.45 -8.71 -2.25
C LEU A 78 18.09 -8.17 -3.52
N ASP A 79 17.46 -7.20 -4.18
CA ASP A 79 17.97 -6.57 -5.40
C ASP A 79 17.52 -5.11 -5.50
N HIS A 80 18.30 -4.28 -6.18
CA HIS A 80 18.00 -2.88 -6.42
C HIS A 80 18.44 -2.49 -7.84
N GLN A 81 17.46 -2.13 -8.66
CA GLN A 81 17.66 -1.67 -10.03
C GLN A 81 17.35 -0.18 -10.16
N ILE A 82 18.07 0.49 -11.06
CA ILE A 82 17.94 1.92 -11.33
C ILE A 82 17.69 2.09 -12.83
N SER A 83 16.71 2.91 -13.20
CA SER A 83 16.44 3.25 -14.60
C SER A 83 17.60 4.01 -15.24
N GLN A 84 17.64 4.03 -16.57
CA GLN A 84 18.70 4.72 -17.33
C GLN A 84 18.76 6.23 -17.02
N ASP A 85 17.60 6.87 -16.87
CA ASP A 85 17.47 8.29 -16.50
C ASP A 85 17.70 8.55 -15.00
N LYS A 86 17.95 7.49 -14.21
CA LYS A 86 18.21 7.49 -12.77
C LYS A 86 17.05 8.00 -11.90
N ASN A 87 15.87 8.23 -12.47
CA ASN A 87 14.72 8.76 -11.75
C ASN A 87 13.88 7.66 -11.09
N THR A 88 13.96 6.42 -11.59
CA THR A 88 13.19 5.29 -11.07
C THR A 88 14.10 4.27 -10.41
N HIS A 89 13.82 3.96 -9.14
CA HIS A 89 14.52 2.94 -8.38
C HIS A 89 13.55 1.82 -8.03
N LYS A 90 13.79 0.62 -8.55
CA LYS A 90 13.00 -0.59 -8.27
C LYS A 90 13.74 -1.49 -7.28
N TYR A 91 13.06 -1.88 -6.22
CA TYR A 91 13.58 -2.74 -5.17
C TYR A 91 12.86 -4.08 -5.17
N LEU A 92 13.62 -5.17 -5.07
CA LEU A 92 13.11 -6.50 -4.80
C LEU A 92 13.37 -6.81 -3.33
N PHE A 93 12.30 -7.05 -2.58
CA PHE A 93 12.39 -7.42 -1.17
C PHE A 93 12.04 -8.89 -0.96
N GLY A 94 12.73 -9.51 0.00
CA GLY A 94 12.44 -10.82 0.55
C GLY A 94 11.65 -10.68 1.85
N LEU A 95 10.63 -11.53 1.98
CA LEU A 95 9.80 -11.66 3.17
C LEU A 95 10.27 -12.85 4.03
N SER A 96 9.85 -12.86 5.30
CA SER A 96 10.23 -13.90 6.26
C SER A 96 9.87 -15.34 5.84
N ASP A 97 8.87 -15.49 4.98
CA ASP A 97 8.42 -16.79 4.45
C ASP A 97 9.06 -17.15 3.09
N GLY A 98 10.10 -16.42 2.68
CA GLY A 98 10.83 -16.67 1.44
C GLY A 98 10.15 -16.11 0.18
N LEU A 99 8.95 -15.54 0.31
CA LEU A 99 8.27 -14.84 -0.77
C LEU A 99 8.94 -13.50 -1.08
N ARG A 100 8.59 -12.92 -2.24
CA ARG A 100 9.20 -11.68 -2.72
C ARG A 100 8.15 -10.68 -3.17
N ILE A 101 8.45 -9.40 -2.97
CA ILE A 101 7.64 -8.28 -3.45
C ILE A 101 8.54 -7.20 -4.04
N GLU A 102 7.95 -6.35 -4.87
CA GLU A 102 8.63 -5.19 -5.43
C GLU A 102 8.06 -3.88 -4.86
N SER A 103 8.92 -2.87 -4.76
CA SER A 103 8.51 -1.48 -4.53
C SER A 103 9.29 -0.56 -5.44
N VAL A 104 8.70 0.58 -5.80
CA VAL A 104 9.33 1.53 -6.72
C VAL A 104 9.34 2.92 -6.13
N VAL A 105 10.48 3.61 -6.18
CA VAL A 105 10.57 5.04 -5.93
C VAL A 105 10.76 5.76 -7.25
N ILE A 106 9.86 6.69 -7.57
CA ILE A 106 9.90 7.54 -8.76
C ILE A 106 10.24 8.97 -8.31
N LYS A 107 11.28 9.55 -8.89
CA LYS A 107 11.77 10.90 -8.62
C LYS A 107 11.33 11.84 -9.73
N GLU A 108 10.65 12.92 -9.34
CA GLU A 108 10.20 13.98 -10.25
C GLU A 108 10.61 15.34 -9.67
N GLY A 109 11.75 15.86 -10.15
CA GLY A 109 12.38 17.04 -9.55
C GLY A 109 12.70 16.80 -8.07
N SER A 110 12.09 17.56 -7.17
CA SER A 110 12.24 17.39 -5.72
C SER A 110 11.25 16.41 -5.09
N ARG A 111 10.30 15.87 -5.87
CA ARG A 111 9.23 14.99 -5.36
C ARG A 111 9.64 13.53 -5.51
N ASN A 112 9.40 12.76 -4.45
CA ASN A 112 9.57 11.32 -4.45
C ASN A 112 8.19 10.67 -4.28
N THR A 113 7.78 9.86 -5.23
CA THR A 113 6.57 9.03 -5.17
C THR A 113 6.96 7.60 -4.89
N LEU A 114 6.43 7.04 -3.80
CA LEU A 114 6.66 5.65 -3.43
C LEU A 114 5.47 4.78 -3.84
N CYS A 115 5.74 3.76 -4.64
CA CYS A 115 4.81 2.72 -5.03
C CYS A 115 4.95 1.49 -4.12
N LEU A 116 3.92 1.21 -3.34
CA LEU A 116 3.88 0.12 -2.38
C LEU A 116 3.09 -1.08 -2.90
N SER A 117 3.61 -2.27 -2.62
CA SER A 117 2.89 -3.54 -2.78
C SER A 117 1.95 -3.80 -1.61
N SER A 118 0.84 -4.49 -1.89
CA SER A 118 -0.18 -4.86 -0.91
C SER A 118 -0.39 -6.37 -0.80
N GLN A 119 0.02 -7.16 -1.80
CA GLN A 119 -0.07 -8.61 -1.80
C GLN A 119 1.18 -9.23 -2.46
N VAL A 120 1.39 -10.52 -2.26
CA VAL A 120 2.33 -11.33 -3.05
C VAL A 120 1.55 -11.98 -4.20
N GLY A 121 1.73 -11.47 -5.42
CA GLY A 121 0.91 -11.83 -6.58
C GLY A 121 -0.43 -11.07 -6.62
N CYS A 122 -1.32 -11.40 -7.55
CA CYS A 122 -2.64 -10.78 -7.67
C CYS A 122 -3.64 -11.72 -8.34
N SER A 123 -4.85 -11.86 -7.77
CA SER A 123 -5.87 -12.81 -8.26
C SER A 123 -6.76 -12.26 -9.38
N LEU A 124 -6.53 -11.02 -9.82
CA LEU A 124 -7.44 -10.34 -10.75
C LEU A 124 -7.17 -10.65 -12.23
N ASN A 125 -5.99 -11.21 -12.54
CA ASN A 125 -5.62 -11.70 -13.87
C ASN A 125 -5.76 -10.66 -15.00
N CYS A 126 -5.53 -9.37 -14.72
CA CYS A 126 -5.50 -8.32 -15.74
C CYS A 126 -4.43 -8.66 -16.80
N ARG A 127 -4.83 -8.75 -18.07
CA ARG A 127 -3.99 -9.31 -19.15
C ARG A 127 -2.74 -8.49 -19.46
N PHE A 128 -2.79 -7.18 -19.21
CA PHE A 128 -1.68 -6.24 -19.39
C PHE A 128 -0.74 -6.15 -18.18
N CYS A 129 -1.04 -6.86 -17.07
CA CYS A 129 -0.30 -6.75 -15.82
C CYS A 129 0.57 -8.00 -15.59
N ALA A 130 1.88 -7.82 -15.46
CA ALA A 130 2.80 -8.91 -15.12
C ALA A 130 2.43 -9.61 -13.80
N THR A 131 2.08 -8.84 -12.75
CA THR A 131 1.61 -9.38 -11.47
C THR A 131 0.28 -10.13 -11.59
N GLY A 132 -0.57 -9.75 -12.56
CA GLY A 132 -1.81 -10.48 -12.86
C GLY A 132 -1.57 -11.86 -13.47
N GLN A 133 -0.38 -12.13 -14.01
CA GLN A 133 0.01 -13.45 -14.48
C GLN A 133 0.61 -14.32 -13.36
N MET A 134 0.89 -13.72 -12.20
CA MET A 134 1.39 -14.43 -11.02
C MET A 134 0.24 -14.90 -10.15
N GLU A 135 0.33 -16.14 -9.66
CA GLU A 135 -0.62 -16.66 -8.69
C GLU A 135 -0.59 -15.82 -7.40
N ILE A 136 -1.78 -15.50 -6.87
CA ILE A 136 -1.90 -14.91 -5.53
C ILE A 136 -1.38 -15.91 -4.49
N LYS A 137 -0.42 -15.50 -3.68
CA LYS A 137 0.07 -16.32 -2.56
C LYS A 137 -0.59 -15.92 -1.25
N ARG A 138 -0.51 -14.63 -0.90
CA ARG A 138 -1.17 -14.08 0.30
C ARG A 138 -1.20 -12.55 0.31
N ASN A 139 -2.00 -12.03 1.23
CA ASN A 139 -1.97 -10.63 1.65
C ASN A 139 -0.68 -10.29 2.41
N LEU A 140 -0.21 -9.05 2.25
CA LEU A 140 0.82 -8.50 3.12
C LEU A 140 0.22 -8.04 4.45
N LYS A 141 0.96 -8.23 5.53
CA LYS A 141 0.67 -7.69 6.87
C LYS A 141 0.98 -6.19 6.90
N PRO A 142 0.40 -5.41 7.85
CA PRO A 142 0.67 -3.97 7.92
C PRO A 142 2.16 -3.66 8.10
N GLY A 143 2.88 -4.48 8.88
CA GLY A 143 4.31 -4.33 9.08
C GLY A 143 5.13 -4.54 7.80
N GLU A 144 4.73 -5.45 6.92
CA GLU A 144 5.40 -5.68 5.62
C GLU A 144 5.16 -4.52 4.64
N ILE A 145 4.00 -3.86 4.72
CA ILE A 145 3.70 -2.65 3.95
C ILE A 145 4.51 -1.46 4.49
N LEU A 146 4.55 -1.29 5.81
CA LEU A 146 5.28 -0.22 6.48
C LEU A 146 6.79 -0.37 6.32
N ASP A 147 7.31 -1.60 6.37
CA ASP A 147 8.73 -1.88 6.16
C ASP A 147 9.21 -1.35 4.78
N GLN A 148 8.40 -1.50 3.73
CA GLN A 148 8.71 -0.94 2.40
C GLN A 148 8.86 0.59 2.47
N PHE A 149 7.93 1.28 3.13
CA PHE A 149 7.98 2.73 3.32
C PHE A 149 9.18 3.17 4.13
N LEU A 150 9.40 2.54 5.28
CA LEU A 150 10.45 2.90 6.23
C LEU A 150 11.83 2.72 5.61
N TYR A 151 12.07 1.57 4.97
CA TYR A 151 13.33 1.29 4.28
C TYR A 151 13.60 2.32 3.18
N LEU A 152 12.59 2.64 2.36
CA LEU A 152 12.77 3.54 1.21
C LEU A 152 12.84 5.02 1.62
N LYS A 153 12.16 5.41 2.70
CA LYS A 153 12.33 6.72 3.33
C LYS A 153 13.76 6.89 3.86
N ASP A 154 14.33 5.88 4.51
CA ASP A 154 15.72 5.97 4.99
C ASP A 154 16.71 6.07 3.84
N LYS A 155 16.42 5.37 2.73
CA LYS A 155 17.32 5.35 1.57
C LYS A 155 17.24 6.60 0.69
N HIS A 156 16.05 7.19 0.52
CA HIS A 156 15.79 8.30 -0.41
C HIS A 156 15.40 9.62 0.27
N GLY A 157 15.27 9.63 1.60
CA GLY A 157 14.85 10.79 2.37
C GLY A 157 13.33 11.03 2.28
N SER A 158 12.94 12.28 2.06
CA SER A 158 11.54 12.70 2.08
C SER A 158 10.71 12.00 1.00
N ILE A 159 9.66 11.30 1.42
CA ILE A 159 8.64 10.73 0.54
C ILE A 159 7.44 11.69 0.48
N HIS A 160 7.09 12.12 -0.74
CA HIS A 160 6.10 13.16 -0.98
C HIS A 160 4.73 12.60 -1.34
N ASN A 161 4.69 11.46 -2.02
CA ASN A 161 3.46 10.74 -2.34
C ASN A 161 3.65 9.25 -2.09
N ILE A 162 2.58 8.58 -1.69
CA ILE A 162 2.49 7.14 -1.50
C ILE A 162 1.35 6.65 -2.35
N VAL A 163 1.60 5.68 -3.23
CA VAL A 163 0.58 5.05 -4.07
C VAL A 163 0.59 3.55 -3.85
N PHE A 164 -0.59 2.97 -3.62
CA PHE A 164 -0.76 1.52 -3.59
C PHE A 164 -1.01 1.01 -5.01
N MET A 165 0.05 1.04 -5.83
CA MET A 165 0.04 0.61 -7.24
C MET A 165 1.12 -0.44 -7.52
N GLY A 166 1.69 -1.05 -6.48
CA GLY A 166 2.67 -2.12 -6.60
C GLY A 166 1.98 -3.46 -6.88
N MET A 167 2.50 -4.54 -6.31
CA MET A 167 1.92 -5.86 -6.44
C MET A 167 0.63 -6.01 -5.61
N GLY A 168 -0.40 -6.59 -6.21
CA GLY A 168 -1.67 -6.91 -5.56
C GLY A 168 -2.79 -5.91 -5.79
N GLU A 169 -4.00 -6.29 -5.41
CA GLU A 169 -5.19 -5.45 -5.34
C GLU A 169 -5.40 -4.96 -3.89
N PRO A 170 -5.15 -3.68 -3.59
CA PRO A 170 -5.19 -3.15 -2.23
C PRO A 170 -6.54 -3.36 -1.54
N LEU A 171 -7.66 -3.26 -2.26
CA LEU A 171 -8.99 -3.41 -1.66
C LEU A 171 -9.37 -4.87 -1.37
N LEU A 172 -8.64 -5.85 -1.89
CA LEU A 172 -8.72 -7.25 -1.46
C LEU A 172 -7.82 -7.55 -0.24
N ASN A 173 -6.91 -6.64 0.10
CA ASN A 173 -6.16 -6.63 1.35
C ASN A 173 -6.57 -5.46 2.28
N TYR A 174 -7.87 -5.16 2.32
CA TYR A 174 -8.39 -3.92 2.89
C TYR A 174 -7.89 -3.62 4.31
N ASN A 175 -8.06 -4.56 5.25
CA ASN A 175 -7.76 -4.31 6.66
C ASN A 175 -6.27 -3.98 6.87
N ASN A 176 -5.37 -4.73 6.22
CA ASN A 176 -3.93 -4.50 6.39
C ASN A 176 -3.48 -3.20 5.73
N VAL A 177 -4.03 -2.86 4.55
CA VAL A 177 -3.77 -1.59 3.88
C VAL A 177 -4.26 -0.42 4.74
N ILE A 178 -5.50 -0.45 5.23
CA ILE A 178 -6.05 0.62 6.07
C ILE A 178 -5.28 0.78 7.37
N ASN A 179 -4.90 -0.31 8.04
CA ASN A 179 -4.08 -0.24 9.24
C ASN A 179 -2.71 0.38 8.96
N SER A 180 -2.06 0.03 7.84
CA SER A 180 -0.80 0.67 7.44
C SER A 180 -0.97 2.17 7.18
N ILE A 181 -2.08 2.60 6.55
CA ILE A 181 -2.38 4.01 6.31
C ILE A 181 -2.62 4.77 7.61
N ARG A 182 -3.32 4.17 8.58
CA ARG A 182 -3.54 4.77 9.91
C ARG A 182 -2.22 5.01 10.63
N ILE A 183 -1.27 4.07 10.55
CA ILE A 183 0.07 4.22 11.13
C ILE A 183 0.89 5.28 10.38
N LEU A 184 0.85 5.28 9.04
CA LEU A 184 1.49 6.31 8.21
C LEU A 184 0.98 7.71 8.57
N ASN A 185 -0.33 7.87 8.78
CA ASN A 185 -0.96 9.17 9.03
C ASN A 185 -0.94 9.60 10.52
N SER A 186 -0.66 8.70 11.46
CA SER A 186 -0.62 9.04 12.88
C SER A 186 0.47 10.06 13.20
N LYS A 187 0.13 11.08 14.01
CA LYS A 187 1.09 12.07 14.53
C LYS A 187 2.16 11.46 15.43
N ASP A 188 1.78 10.45 16.20
CA ASP A 188 2.72 9.66 17.03
C ASP A 188 3.50 8.63 16.20
N GLY A 189 3.10 8.41 14.94
CA GLY A 189 3.76 7.57 13.96
C GLY A 189 4.65 8.37 13.01
N LEU A 190 4.31 8.35 11.72
CA LEU A 190 5.12 8.92 10.64
C LEU A 190 4.61 10.28 10.13
N ASP A 191 3.46 10.74 10.64
CA ASP A 191 2.82 12.03 10.34
C ASP A 191 2.72 12.34 8.82
N VAL A 192 2.47 11.30 8.01
CA VAL A 192 2.25 11.46 6.57
C VAL A 192 0.85 12.03 6.35
N GLY A 193 0.78 13.24 5.80
CA GLY A 193 -0.50 13.87 5.48
C GLY A 193 -1.34 12.99 4.54
N ILE A 194 -2.60 12.71 4.92
CA ILE A 194 -3.48 11.76 4.22
C ILE A 194 -3.71 12.10 2.73
N LYS A 195 -3.62 13.40 2.38
CA LYS A 195 -3.68 13.87 0.99
C LYS A 195 -2.46 13.45 0.15
N ARG A 196 -1.47 12.78 0.71
CA ARG A 196 -0.31 12.23 -0.04
C ARG A 196 -0.45 10.75 -0.32
N ILE A 197 -1.51 10.10 0.18
CA ILE A 197 -1.71 8.66 0.09
C ILE A 197 -2.87 8.36 -0.84
N THR A 198 -2.59 7.61 -1.91
CA THR A 198 -3.57 7.16 -2.90
C THR A 198 -3.69 5.65 -2.90
N VAL A 199 -4.90 5.16 -2.68
CA VAL A 199 -5.25 3.75 -2.85
C VAL A 199 -5.76 3.55 -4.27
N SER A 200 -5.05 2.74 -5.05
CA SER A 200 -5.52 2.31 -6.38
C SER A 200 -6.33 1.03 -6.25
N THR A 201 -7.29 0.84 -7.14
CA THR A 201 -8.05 -0.41 -7.26
C THR A 201 -8.40 -0.68 -8.72
N ALA A 202 -8.43 -1.94 -9.11
CA ALA A 202 -8.94 -2.37 -10.39
C ALA A 202 -10.48 -2.17 -10.52
N GLY A 203 -11.16 -1.89 -9.41
CA GLY A 203 -12.61 -1.63 -9.36
C GLY A 203 -13.35 -2.57 -8.43
N ILE A 204 -12.83 -2.85 -7.24
CA ILE A 204 -13.54 -3.63 -6.23
C ILE A 204 -14.66 -2.75 -5.63
N ALA A 205 -15.84 -2.73 -6.25
CA ALA A 205 -16.92 -1.80 -5.95
C ALA A 205 -17.31 -1.75 -4.46
N LYS A 206 -17.41 -2.91 -3.80
CA LYS A 206 -17.65 -2.99 -2.34
C LYS A 206 -16.53 -2.34 -1.54
N GLY A 207 -15.27 -2.55 -1.95
CA GLY A 207 -14.09 -1.94 -1.33
C GLY A 207 -14.07 -0.42 -1.50
N ILE A 208 -14.46 0.11 -2.66
CA ILE A 208 -14.55 1.56 -2.91
C ILE A 208 -15.57 2.19 -1.96
N ARG A 209 -16.76 1.59 -1.81
CA ARG A 209 -17.79 2.06 -0.86
C ARG A 209 -17.30 2.01 0.59
N ARG A 210 -16.58 0.95 0.95
CA ARG A 210 -15.98 0.82 2.29
C ARG A 210 -14.92 1.90 2.53
N LEU A 211 -14.04 2.17 1.55
CA LEU A 211 -13.02 3.21 1.61
C LEU A 211 -13.66 4.60 1.76
N ALA A 212 -14.73 4.88 1.01
CA ALA A 212 -15.49 6.13 1.10
C ALA A 212 -16.10 6.37 2.50
N ALA A 213 -16.46 5.28 3.20
CA ALA A 213 -17.01 5.34 4.54
C ALA A 213 -15.93 5.57 5.62
N GLU A 214 -14.63 5.43 5.30
CA GLU A 214 -13.55 5.80 6.22
C GLU A 214 -13.51 7.32 6.40
N SER A 215 -13.51 7.79 7.65
CA SER A 215 -13.45 9.23 7.98
C SER A 215 -12.08 9.89 7.68
N MET A 216 -11.15 9.17 7.05
CA MET A 216 -9.79 9.64 6.77
C MET A 216 -9.69 10.43 5.45
N ASN A 217 -10.69 10.36 4.57
CA ASN A 217 -10.63 10.99 3.25
C ASN A 217 -9.41 10.52 2.42
N ILE A 218 -9.14 9.21 2.36
CA ILE A 218 -8.02 8.65 1.56
C ILE A 218 -8.24 8.94 0.06
N GLN A 219 -7.19 9.27 -0.70
CA GLN A 219 -7.34 9.48 -2.15
C GLN A 219 -7.60 8.14 -2.88
N LEU A 220 -8.46 8.18 -3.89
CA LEU A 220 -8.83 7.02 -4.70
C LEU A 220 -8.31 7.17 -6.13
N ALA A 221 -7.68 6.11 -6.63
CA ALA A 221 -7.47 5.87 -8.05
C ALA A 221 -8.20 4.57 -8.46
N VAL A 222 -8.79 4.54 -9.65
CA VAL A 222 -9.52 3.38 -10.18
C VAL A 222 -8.94 3.03 -11.55
N SER A 223 -8.44 1.81 -11.73
CA SER A 223 -7.98 1.33 -13.04
C SER A 223 -9.18 1.00 -13.92
N LEU A 224 -9.56 1.94 -14.79
CA LEU A 224 -10.69 1.81 -15.69
C LEU A 224 -10.32 0.92 -16.89
N ASN A 225 -9.25 1.30 -17.59
CA ASN A 225 -8.64 0.65 -18.76
C ASN A 225 -9.55 0.34 -19.97
N ALA A 226 -10.87 0.43 -19.85
CA ALA A 226 -11.80 0.32 -20.95
C ALA A 226 -13.11 1.06 -20.59
N PRO A 227 -13.71 1.80 -21.53
CA PRO A 227 -14.87 2.64 -21.25
C PRO A 227 -16.22 1.94 -21.52
N ASP A 228 -16.20 0.64 -21.85
CA ASP A 228 -17.37 -0.22 -21.98
C ASP A 228 -17.11 -1.58 -21.31
N GLN A 229 -18.20 -2.29 -21.01
CA GLN A 229 -18.15 -3.50 -20.21
C GLN A 229 -17.50 -4.65 -20.95
N GLU A 230 -17.78 -4.79 -22.25
CA GLU A 230 -17.31 -5.88 -23.09
C GLU A 230 -15.78 -5.85 -23.17
N LEU A 231 -15.22 -4.69 -23.56
CA LEU A 231 -13.77 -4.54 -23.64
C LEU A 231 -13.11 -4.64 -22.27
N ARG A 232 -13.75 -4.11 -21.21
CA ARG A 232 -13.21 -4.22 -19.85
C ARG A 232 -13.12 -5.67 -19.40
N ALA A 233 -14.15 -6.48 -19.64
CA ALA A 233 -14.14 -7.91 -19.35
C ALA A 233 -13.13 -8.69 -20.19
N GLU A 234 -12.80 -8.22 -21.39
CA GLU A 234 -11.74 -8.82 -22.21
C GLU A 234 -10.36 -8.61 -21.59
N ILE A 235 -9.99 -7.37 -21.22
CA ILE A 235 -8.64 -7.06 -20.72
C ILE A 235 -8.48 -7.28 -19.21
N MET A 236 -9.57 -7.25 -18.45
CA MET A 236 -9.63 -7.44 -17.00
C MET A 236 -10.69 -8.51 -16.68
N PRO A 237 -10.35 -9.81 -16.76
CA PRO A 237 -11.32 -10.91 -16.71
C PRO A 237 -12.26 -10.89 -15.49
N PHE A 238 -11.79 -10.41 -14.32
CA PHE A 238 -12.65 -10.27 -13.14
C PHE A 238 -13.83 -9.30 -13.33
N ALA A 239 -13.77 -8.40 -14.33
CA ALA A 239 -14.84 -7.47 -14.66
C ALA A 239 -16.13 -8.16 -15.14
N GLN A 240 -16.08 -9.46 -15.48
CA GLN A 240 -17.29 -10.26 -15.69
C GLN A 240 -18.11 -10.41 -14.40
N LYS A 241 -17.44 -10.40 -13.23
CA LYS A 241 -18.07 -10.53 -11.91
C LYS A 241 -18.40 -9.18 -11.27
N ILE A 242 -17.61 -8.15 -11.58
CA ILE A 242 -17.83 -6.78 -11.09
C ILE A 242 -17.92 -5.86 -12.30
N THR A 243 -19.15 -5.54 -12.68
CA THR A 243 -19.48 -4.78 -13.88
C THR A 243 -19.00 -3.34 -13.79
N LEU A 244 -18.79 -2.71 -14.94
CA LEU A 244 -18.44 -1.30 -15.03
C LEU A 244 -19.51 -0.43 -14.37
N GLN A 245 -20.79 -0.76 -14.52
CA GLN A 245 -21.89 -0.04 -13.88
C GLN A 245 -21.78 -0.05 -12.35
N GLU A 246 -21.44 -1.20 -11.75
CA GLU A 246 -21.20 -1.28 -10.30
C GLU A 246 -20.01 -0.44 -9.84
N VAL A 247 -18.93 -0.41 -10.63
CA VAL A 247 -17.75 0.43 -10.36
C VAL A 247 -18.12 1.91 -10.42
N ILE A 248 -18.81 2.33 -11.49
CA ILE A 248 -19.30 3.71 -11.65
C ILE A 248 -20.22 4.12 -10.50
N GLY A 249 -21.16 3.26 -10.10
CA GLY A 249 -22.03 3.51 -8.95
C GLY A 249 -21.28 3.57 -7.61
N ALA A 250 -20.17 2.86 -7.47
CA ALA A 250 -19.31 2.97 -6.29
C ALA A 250 -18.48 4.27 -6.31
N CYS A 251 -18.02 4.70 -7.48
CA CYS A 251 -17.37 6.00 -7.66
C CYS A 251 -18.30 7.16 -7.31
N HIS A 252 -19.56 7.14 -7.76
CA HIS A 252 -20.58 8.12 -7.36
C HIS A 252 -20.69 8.22 -5.83
N PHE A 253 -20.88 7.08 -5.16
CA PHE A 253 -20.97 7.03 -3.71
C PHE A 253 -19.71 7.57 -3.02
N TYR A 254 -18.52 7.28 -3.56
CA TYR A 254 -17.27 7.85 -3.06
C TYR A 254 -17.26 9.38 -3.17
N GLN A 255 -17.72 9.95 -4.29
CA GLN A 255 -17.78 11.42 -4.45
C GLN A 255 -18.82 12.05 -3.53
N GLU A 256 -20.01 11.46 -3.43
CA GLU A 256 -21.08 11.93 -2.55
C GLU A 256 -20.63 11.92 -1.08
N LYS A 257 -19.96 10.85 -0.64
CA LYS A 257 -19.56 10.69 0.75
C LYS A 257 -18.37 11.56 1.15
N THR A 258 -17.41 11.75 0.25
CA THR A 258 -16.13 12.42 0.55
C THR A 258 -16.04 13.85 0.01
N GLY A 259 -16.88 14.22 -0.96
CA GLY A 259 -16.80 15.48 -1.70
C GLY A 259 -15.57 15.60 -2.60
N ARG A 260 -14.81 14.51 -2.83
CA ARG A 260 -13.53 14.54 -3.55
C ARG A 260 -13.63 14.04 -4.98
N ARG A 261 -12.76 14.57 -5.83
CA ARG A 261 -12.42 13.93 -7.11
C ARG A 261 -11.60 12.67 -6.85
N PHE A 262 -11.72 11.71 -7.74
CA PHE A 262 -10.85 10.54 -7.83
C PHE A 262 -10.13 10.53 -9.19
N THR A 263 -9.18 9.62 -9.37
CA THR A 263 -8.47 9.46 -10.65
C THR A 263 -8.88 8.17 -11.33
N PHE A 264 -9.16 8.20 -12.62
CA PHE A 264 -9.17 7.00 -13.45
C PHE A 264 -7.79 6.79 -14.06
N GLU A 265 -7.22 5.60 -13.85
CA GLU A 265 -6.03 5.12 -14.55
C GLU A 265 -6.46 4.38 -15.82
N TYR A 266 -5.81 4.69 -16.94
CA TYR A 266 -6.13 4.12 -18.24
C TYR A 266 -4.86 3.75 -19.01
N VAL A 267 -4.50 2.47 -18.97
CA VAL A 267 -3.38 1.93 -19.75
C VAL A 267 -3.72 1.96 -21.23
N LEU A 268 -2.85 2.53 -22.06
CA LEU A 268 -3.00 2.67 -23.49
C LEU A 268 -2.47 1.42 -24.20
N ILE A 269 -3.37 0.55 -24.64
CA ILE A 269 -3.01 -0.69 -25.33
C ILE A 269 -3.30 -0.53 -26.82
N LYS A 270 -2.23 -0.46 -27.62
CA LYS A 270 -2.30 -0.26 -29.08
C LYS A 270 -3.20 -1.30 -29.73
N GLY A 271 -4.17 -0.83 -30.51
CA GLY A 271 -5.13 -1.69 -31.22
C GLY A 271 -6.29 -2.23 -30.37
N VAL A 272 -6.31 -1.96 -29.06
CA VAL A 272 -7.31 -2.51 -28.14
C VAL A 272 -8.26 -1.42 -27.64
N ASN A 273 -7.73 -0.40 -26.95
CA ASN A 273 -8.55 0.57 -26.19
C ASN A 273 -8.20 2.04 -26.48
N MET A 274 -7.59 2.32 -27.63
CA MET A 274 -7.11 3.64 -28.04
C MET A 274 -7.88 4.25 -29.24
N ARG A 275 -9.11 3.78 -29.50
CA ARG A 275 -9.89 4.23 -30.67
C ARG A 275 -10.60 5.54 -30.35
N LYS A 276 -10.90 6.35 -31.37
CA LYS A 276 -11.71 7.58 -31.19
C LYS A 276 -13.05 7.31 -30.49
N GLY A 277 -13.65 6.14 -30.71
CA GLY A 277 -14.87 5.71 -30.03
C GLY A 277 -14.70 5.51 -28.52
N ASP A 278 -13.56 4.98 -28.09
CA ASP A 278 -13.24 4.76 -26.68
C ASP A 278 -13.16 6.12 -25.95
N ALA A 279 -12.45 7.09 -26.54
CA ALA A 279 -12.35 8.45 -25.99
C ALA A 279 -13.72 9.14 -25.86
N LYS A 280 -14.62 8.99 -26.84
CA LYS A 280 -16.00 9.54 -26.77
C LYS A 280 -16.79 8.95 -25.60
N LYS A 281 -16.63 7.66 -25.29
CA LYS A 281 -17.29 7.01 -24.14
C LYS A 281 -16.75 7.56 -22.82
N ILE A 282 -15.44 7.80 -22.70
CA ILE A 282 -14.85 8.43 -21.51
C ILE A 282 -15.38 9.87 -21.31
N VAL A 283 -15.50 10.66 -22.39
CA VAL A 283 -16.09 12.01 -22.35
C VAL A 283 -17.56 11.97 -21.92
N LYS A 284 -18.29 10.89 -22.20
CA LYS A 284 -19.65 10.71 -21.67
C LYS A 284 -19.61 10.51 -20.16
N LEU A 285 -18.71 9.67 -19.64
CA LEU A 285 -18.55 9.44 -18.20
C LEU A 285 -18.20 10.73 -17.44
N SER A 286 -17.42 11.64 -18.04
CA SER A 286 -17.06 12.92 -17.40
C SER A 286 -18.24 13.88 -17.24
N LYS A 287 -19.40 13.60 -17.84
CA LYS A 287 -20.63 14.36 -17.61
C LYS A 287 -21.34 13.95 -16.32
N GLU A 288 -21.06 12.76 -15.80
CA GLU A 288 -21.72 12.17 -14.63
C GLU A 288 -20.80 12.16 -13.41
N LEU A 289 -19.48 12.05 -13.62
CA LEU A 289 -18.47 11.94 -12.56
C LEU A 289 -17.38 13.00 -12.69
N HIS A 290 -16.90 13.50 -11.56
CA HIS A 290 -15.77 14.43 -11.51
C HIS A 290 -14.46 13.69 -11.24
N PHE A 291 -13.73 13.31 -12.29
CA PHE A 291 -12.47 12.58 -12.17
C PHE A 291 -11.32 13.26 -12.91
N ASN A 292 -10.09 12.95 -12.51
CA ASN A 292 -8.91 13.12 -13.36
C ASN A 292 -8.73 11.85 -14.19
N LEU A 293 -8.24 11.97 -15.42
CA LEU A 293 -7.88 10.82 -16.24
C LEU A 293 -6.36 10.79 -16.41
N ASN A 294 -5.72 9.73 -15.96
CA ASN A 294 -4.32 9.48 -16.19
C ASN A 294 -4.16 8.43 -17.30
N LEU A 295 -3.53 8.83 -18.40
CA LEU A 295 -3.25 7.95 -19.53
C LEU A 295 -1.85 7.37 -19.36
N ILE A 296 -1.75 6.05 -19.27
CA ILE A 296 -0.48 5.34 -19.00
C ILE A 296 -0.02 4.70 -20.31
N PRO A 297 1.08 5.17 -20.92
CA PRO A 297 1.64 4.61 -22.16
C PRO A 297 2.16 3.18 -22.03
#